data_AF-A0A7X6YRP9-F1
#
_entry.id   AF-A0A7X6YRP9-F1
#
_cell.length_a   1.000
_cell.length_b   1.000
_cell.length_c   1.000
_cell.angle_alpha   90.00
_cell.angle_beta   90.00
_cell.angle_gamma   90.00
#
_symmetry.space_group_name_H-M   'P 1'
#
loop_
_entity.id
_entity.type
_entity.pdbx_description
1 polymer ?
#
loop_
_entity_poly.entity_id
_entity_poly.type
_entity_poly.pdbx_seq_one_letter_code
_entity_poly.pdbx_strand_id
1 'polypeptide(L)'
;MLTKDIVSTLEQNGFKLVEKVEYYDEVKDMYTLFFEQDHNCLIIDYNICKMKEPIFDYSEYTNKQNEYMFKYEQCYRFYVKNDEDLEIALVTYNTLLSTDNDIDISYNSKCFERKLSHPDNTPLEEYFEQCFIEVYGNDGYKYLEKEYHFQDILGSNVSIDYVIETKDKKYAIEENGVKYHHPQLIGVDRYKQQLLKQNSLVKFNFVIFRWSTDHLRFKEKMYDDI
;
A
#
# COMPACT_ATOMS: atom_id res chain seq x y z
N MET A 1 24.71 -0.37 1.40
CA MET A 1 24.40 -0.49 2.84
C MET A 1 23.85 0.86 3.26
N LEU A 2 22.86 0.91 4.13
CA LEU A 2 22.38 2.19 4.66
C LEU A 2 23.49 2.79 5.54
N THR A 3 24.00 3.96 5.16
CA THR A 3 25.02 4.70 5.93
C THR A 3 24.45 5.95 6.57
N LYS A 4 23.35 6.47 6.03
CA LYS A 4 22.61 7.59 6.58
C LYS A 4 21.51 7.09 7.51
N ASP A 5 21.30 7.77 8.62
CA ASP A 5 20.13 7.53 9.46
C ASP A 5 18.87 8.03 8.73
N ILE A 6 17.88 7.16 8.53
CA ILE A 6 16.65 7.49 7.77
C ILE A 6 15.89 8.62 8.44
N VAL A 7 15.72 8.56 9.76
CA VAL A 7 14.97 9.55 10.54
C VAL A 7 15.64 10.92 10.41
N SER A 8 16.93 11.02 10.72
CA SER A 8 17.69 12.27 10.63
C SER A 8 17.67 12.85 9.22
N THR A 9 17.76 12.00 8.19
CA THR A 9 17.70 12.43 6.78
C THR A 9 16.33 13.03 6.46
N LEU A 10 15.24 12.39 6.88
CA LEU A 10 13.88 12.87 6.60
C LEU A 10 13.54 14.11 7.42
N GLU A 11 13.95 14.21 8.68
CA GLU A 11 13.78 15.41 9.49
C GLU A 11 14.47 16.64 8.90
N GLN A 12 15.67 16.47 8.33
CA GLN A 12 16.36 17.54 7.58
C GLN A 12 15.61 17.98 6.32
N ASN A 13 14.74 17.12 5.76
CA ASN A 13 13.88 17.42 4.62
C ASN A 13 12.47 17.86 5.05
N GLY A 14 12.27 18.23 6.33
CA GLY A 14 11.03 18.81 6.83
C GLY A 14 9.95 17.78 7.18
N PHE A 15 10.26 16.49 7.19
CA PHE A 15 9.35 15.45 7.65
C PHE A 15 9.39 15.35 9.18
N LYS A 16 8.24 15.13 9.80
CA LYS A 16 8.14 14.83 11.24
C LYS A 16 7.85 13.36 11.44
N LEU A 17 8.69 12.64 12.21
CA LEU A 17 8.40 11.27 12.58
C LEU A 17 7.17 11.22 13.49
N VAL A 18 6.21 10.38 13.13
CA VAL A 18 4.95 10.16 13.86
C VAL A 18 4.99 8.86 14.65
N GLU A 19 5.41 7.78 13.99
CA GLU A 19 5.39 6.44 14.57
C GLU A 19 6.50 5.57 13.97
N LYS A 20 6.99 4.62 14.79
CA LYS A 20 7.87 3.55 14.37
C LYS A 20 7.25 2.23 14.81
N VAL A 21 7.07 1.32 13.85
CA VAL A 21 6.60 -0.05 14.09
C VAL A 21 7.78 -1.00 13.87
N GLU A 22 8.23 -1.64 14.94
CA GLU A 22 9.24 -2.70 14.90
C GLU A 22 8.53 -4.06 14.86
N TYR A 23 8.86 -4.90 13.88
CA TYR A 23 8.18 -6.19 13.71
C TYR A 23 8.75 -7.31 14.58
N TYR A 24 9.91 -7.07 15.19
CA TYR A 24 10.68 -8.05 15.94
C TYR A 24 11.45 -7.36 17.05
N ASP A 25 11.30 -7.84 18.29
CA ASP A 25 11.96 -7.24 19.46
C ASP A 25 13.50 -7.21 19.32
N GLU A 26 14.07 -8.31 18.82
CA GLU A 26 15.52 -8.51 18.71
C GLU A 26 16.14 -8.00 17.40
N VAL A 27 15.32 -7.60 16.41
CA VAL A 27 15.82 -7.20 15.08
C VAL A 27 15.54 -5.72 14.86
N LYS A 28 16.57 -4.91 15.07
CA LYS A 28 16.49 -3.45 14.92
C LYS A 28 16.63 -2.96 13.49
N ASP A 29 16.96 -3.83 12.53
CA ASP A 29 17.09 -3.49 11.11
C ASP A 29 15.85 -3.83 10.27
N MET A 30 14.68 -4.09 10.87
CA MET A 30 13.41 -4.36 10.17
C MET A 30 12.25 -3.62 10.84
N TYR A 31 11.79 -2.55 10.20
CA TYR A 31 10.75 -1.69 10.76
C TYR A 31 10.06 -0.86 9.69
N THR A 32 8.91 -0.30 10.05
CA THR A 32 8.23 0.73 9.26
C THR A 32 8.23 2.04 10.03
N LEU A 33 8.55 3.13 9.35
CA LEU A 33 8.48 4.49 9.86
C LEU A 33 7.36 5.25 9.17
N PHE A 34 6.64 6.05 9.95
CA PHE A 34 5.56 6.90 9.46
C PHE A 34 5.92 8.35 9.71
N PHE A 35 5.94 9.15 8.65
CA PHE A 35 6.27 10.56 8.69
C PHE A 35 5.10 11.41 8.20
N GLU A 36 5.00 12.62 8.73
CA GLU A 36 4.03 13.65 8.34
C GLU A 36 4.76 14.86 7.73
N GLN A 37 4.19 15.42 6.66
CA GLN A 37 4.60 16.68 6.05
C GLN A 37 3.41 17.31 5.32
N ASP A 38 3.06 18.56 5.65
CA ASP A 38 2.01 19.35 4.96
C ASP A 38 0.70 18.58 4.72
N HIS A 39 0.15 17.95 5.76
CA HIS A 39 -1.07 17.12 5.74
C HIS A 39 -0.98 15.80 4.92
N ASN A 40 0.20 15.48 4.40
CA ASN A 40 0.51 14.23 3.72
C ASN A 40 1.34 13.31 4.62
N CYS A 41 1.35 12.02 4.26
CA CYS A 41 2.14 11.00 4.93
C CYS A 41 3.15 10.35 3.98
N LEU A 42 4.35 10.10 4.51
CA LEU A 42 5.37 9.27 3.91
C LEU A 42 5.63 8.06 4.82
N ILE A 43 5.41 6.86 4.28
CA ILE A 43 5.72 5.60 4.95
C ILE A 43 7.00 5.01 4.36
N ILE A 44 7.97 4.69 5.23
CA ILE A 44 9.21 4.02 4.83
C ILE A 44 9.29 2.64 5.46
N ASP A 45 9.35 1.62 4.61
CA ASP A 45 9.61 0.25 5.00
C ASP A 45 11.09 -0.07 4.87
N TYR A 46 11.75 -0.22 6.00
CA TYR A 46 13.16 -0.58 6.02
C TYR A 46 13.34 -2.09 6.16
N ASN A 47 13.92 -2.72 5.13
CA ASN A 47 14.33 -4.14 5.10
C ASN A 47 13.23 -5.17 5.43
N ILE A 48 11.95 -4.80 5.41
CA ILE A 48 10.84 -5.69 5.78
C ILE A 48 10.66 -6.88 4.83
N CYS A 49 11.31 -6.89 3.66
CA CYS A 49 11.27 -8.00 2.71
C CYS A 49 12.30 -9.10 3.04
N LYS A 50 13.14 -8.90 4.06
CA LYS A 50 14.10 -9.91 4.51
C LYS A 50 13.36 -11.07 5.17
N MET A 51 13.60 -12.28 4.67
CA MET A 51 13.02 -13.49 5.27
C MET A 51 13.52 -13.68 6.70
N LYS A 52 12.57 -13.87 7.62
CA LYS A 52 12.81 -14.23 9.02
C LYS A 52 11.63 -15.08 9.49
N GLU A 53 11.93 -16.11 10.27
CA GLU A 53 10.92 -16.95 10.92
C GLU A 53 10.85 -16.64 12.42
N PRO A 54 9.65 -16.51 13.01
CA PRO A 54 8.37 -16.42 12.30
C PRO A 54 8.27 -15.16 11.43
N ILE A 55 7.49 -15.19 10.34
CA ILE A 55 7.12 -13.96 9.62
C ILE A 55 6.26 -13.05 10.50
N PHE A 56 6.31 -11.74 10.27
CA PHE A 56 5.56 -10.77 11.08
C PHE A 56 4.04 -10.83 10.82
N ASP A 57 3.24 -10.25 11.73
CA ASP A 57 1.79 -10.21 11.56
C ASP A 57 1.38 -9.30 10.41
N TYR A 58 0.88 -9.90 9.34
CA TYR A 58 0.46 -9.19 8.15
C TYR A 58 -0.82 -8.36 8.35
N SER A 59 -1.66 -8.75 9.31
CA SER A 59 -2.87 -8.02 9.66
C SER A 59 -2.52 -6.72 10.38
N GLU A 60 -1.57 -6.75 11.32
CA GLU A 60 -1.06 -5.51 11.95
C GLU A 60 -0.47 -4.56 10.90
N TYR A 61 0.36 -5.09 10.01
CA TYR A 61 0.97 -4.35 8.91
C TYR A 61 -0.06 -3.67 7.97
N THR A 62 -1.12 -4.39 7.59
CA THR A 62 -2.17 -3.86 6.70
C THR A 62 -3.07 -2.87 7.44
N ASN A 63 -3.42 -3.13 8.70
CA ASN A 63 -4.23 -2.21 9.52
C ASN A 63 -3.54 -0.87 9.71
N LYS A 64 -2.23 -0.87 10.03
CA LYS A 64 -1.45 0.37 10.15
C LYS A 64 -1.38 1.14 8.83
N GLN A 65 -1.31 0.46 7.69
CA GLN A 65 -1.41 1.17 6.42
C GLN A 65 -2.77 1.82 6.24
N ASN A 66 -3.85 1.07 6.46
CA ASN A 66 -5.22 1.52 6.26
C ASN A 66 -5.52 2.74 7.15
N GLU A 67 -5.07 2.71 8.41
CA GLU A 67 -5.17 3.84 9.35
C GLU A 67 -4.56 5.13 8.75
N TYR A 68 -3.33 5.05 8.25
CA TYR A 68 -2.62 6.22 7.72
C TYR A 68 -3.14 6.67 6.34
N MET A 69 -3.57 5.73 5.49
CA MET A 69 -4.23 6.02 4.22
C MET A 69 -5.53 6.81 4.41
N PHE A 70 -6.28 6.50 5.46
CA PHE A 70 -7.52 7.19 5.77
C PHE A 70 -7.30 8.55 6.45
N LYS A 71 -6.25 8.66 7.26
CA LYS A 71 -5.97 9.85 8.10
C LYS A 71 -5.43 11.05 7.32
N TYR A 72 -4.61 10.84 6.31
CA TYR A 72 -3.91 11.90 5.58
C TYR A 72 -4.50 12.15 4.19
N GLU A 73 -4.25 13.32 3.62
CA GLU A 73 -4.77 13.66 2.28
C GLU A 73 -4.15 12.77 1.20
N GLN A 74 -2.83 12.59 1.26
CA GLN A 74 -2.08 11.64 0.44
C GLN A 74 -1.11 10.87 1.32
N CYS A 75 -0.98 9.57 1.08
CA CYS A 75 -0.10 8.70 1.86
C CYS A 75 0.75 7.83 0.91
N TYR A 76 1.99 8.23 0.68
CA TYR A 76 2.92 7.49 -0.18
C TYR A 76 3.79 6.54 0.63
N ARG A 77 4.14 5.39 0.05
CA ARG A 77 4.91 4.34 0.74
C ARG A 77 6.06 3.81 -0.12
N PHE A 78 7.23 3.63 0.49
CA PHE A 78 8.44 3.19 -0.21
C PHE A 78 9.20 2.13 0.58
N TYR A 79 9.84 1.22 -0.15
CA TYR A 79 10.77 0.24 0.41
C TYR A 79 12.21 0.75 0.31
N VAL A 80 12.96 0.66 1.41
CA VAL A 80 14.35 1.09 1.51
C VAL A 80 15.22 -0.03 2.08
N LYS A 81 16.39 -0.28 1.47
CA LYS A 81 17.46 -1.14 2.05
C LYS A 81 18.84 -0.48 2.05
N ASN A 82 19.01 0.64 1.35
CA ASN A 82 20.27 1.37 1.24
C ASN A 82 20.00 2.87 0.99
N ASP A 83 21.05 3.69 1.00
CA ASP A 83 20.92 5.14 0.83
C ASP A 83 20.35 5.53 -0.55
N GLU A 84 20.67 4.75 -1.59
CA GLU A 84 20.15 4.97 -2.95
C GLU A 84 18.62 4.81 -3.00
N ASP A 85 18.06 3.78 -2.36
CA ASP A 85 16.61 3.60 -2.27
C ASP A 85 15.94 4.76 -1.51
N LEU A 86 16.59 5.30 -0.47
CA LEU A 86 16.07 6.44 0.30
C LEU A 86 16.07 7.73 -0.54
N GLU A 87 17.14 7.97 -1.29
CA GLU A 87 17.25 9.10 -2.22
C GLU A 87 16.19 9.00 -3.33
N ILE A 88 16.00 7.81 -3.91
CA ILE A 88 14.94 7.55 -4.89
C ILE A 88 13.56 7.79 -4.29
N ALA A 89 13.30 7.32 -3.07
CA ALA A 89 12.02 7.52 -2.39
C ALA A 89 11.70 9.01 -2.21
N LEU A 90 12.67 9.81 -1.76
CA LEU A 90 12.52 11.26 -1.59
C LEU A 90 12.25 11.99 -2.90
N VAL A 91 13.04 11.71 -3.94
CA VAL A 91 12.85 12.31 -5.26
C VAL A 91 11.47 11.92 -5.81
N THR A 92 11.10 10.65 -5.72
CA THR A 92 9.81 10.15 -6.22
C THR A 92 8.65 10.78 -5.47
N TYR A 93 8.72 10.88 -4.14
CA TYR A 93 7.70 11.53 -3.32
C TYR A 93 7.46 12.98 -3.75
N ASN A 94 8.52 13.77 -3.91
CA ASN A 94 8.42 15.16 -4.34
C ASN A 94 7.84 15.29 -5.76
N THR A 95 8.22 14.40 -6.68
CA THR A 95 7.65 14.35 -8.04
C THR A 95 6.18 13.94 -8.03
N LEU A 96 5.77 13.04 -7.13
CA LEU A 96 4.35 12.66 -7.01
C LEU A 96 3.49 13.79 -6.45
N LEU A 97 4.04 14.62 -5.55
CA LEU A 97 3.33 15.79 -5.03
C LEU A 97 3.28 16.96 -6.02
N SER A 98 4.21 17.05 -6.98
CA SER A 98 4.19 18.16 -7.93
C SER A 98 2.96 18.09 -8.85
N THR A 99 2.43 19.27 -9.19
CA THR A 99 1.27 19.43 -10.08
C THR A 99 1.64 19.38 -11.56
N ASP A 100 2.93 19.27 -11.88
CA ASP A 100 3.39 19.23 -13.26
C ASP A 100 3.09 17.86 -13.86
N ASN A 101 2.27 17.86 -14.91
CA ASN A 101 1.81 16.65 -15.60
C ASN A 101 2.89 15.98 -16.47
N ASP A 102 4.05 16.62 -16.64
CA ASP A 102 5.19 16.09 -17.39
C ASP A 102 6.10 15.27 -16.46
N ILE A 103 5.55 14.18 -15.96
CA ILE A 103 6.27 13.25 -15.08
C ILE A 103 7.13 12.33 -15.96
N ASP A 104 8.38 12.71 -16.24
CA ASP A 104 9.40 11.77 -16.73
C ASP A 104 9.98 11.00 -15.53
N ILE A 105 9.18 10.11 -14.94
CA ILE A 105 9.73 9.11 -14.01
C ILE A 105 10.52 8.15 -14.88
N SER A 106 11.83 8.41 -15.01
CA SER A 106 12.80 7.44 -15.52
C SER A 106 12.96 6.30 -14.50
N TYR A 107 11.87 5.63 -14.13
CA TYR A 107 11.95 4.31 -13.53
C TYR A 107 12.48 3.43 -14.64
N ASN A 108 13.64 2.79 -14.42
CA ASN A 108 14.21 1.85 -15.36
C ASN A 108 13.15 0.80 -15.76
N SER A 109 12.52 1.03 -16.91
CA SER A 109 11.41 0.29 -17.51
C SER A 109 11.83 -1.09 -18.02
N LYS A 110 12.96 -1.62 -17.54
CA LYS A 110 13.54 -2.87 -18.02
C LYS A 110 12.96 -4.11 -17.38
N CYS A 111 11.96 -3.99 -16.53
CA CYS A 111 11.24 -5.13 -16.00
C CYS A 111 9.76 -4.82 -15.96
N PHE A 112 8.98 -5.88 -16.08
CA PHE A 112 7.59 -5.96 -15.64
C PHE A 112 6.54 -5.77 -16.74
N GLU A 113 6.67 -6.54 -17.82
CA GLU A 113 5.46 -7.11 -18.43
C GLU A 113 4.85 -8.10 -17.42
N ARG A 114 3.69 -7.78 -16.85
CA ARG A 114 2.84 -8.76 -16.16
C ARG A 114 1.83 -9.30 -17.17
N LYS A 115 1.84 -10.62 -17.38
CA LYS A 115 0.69 -11.33 -17.94
C LYS A 115 -0.42 -11.35 -16.89
N LEU A 116 -1.55 -10.75 -17.21
CA LEU A 116 -2.81 -10.94 -16.51
C LEU A 116 -3.17 -12.43 -16.60
N SER A 117 -3.35 -13.08 -15.46
CA SER A 117 -3.95 -14.42 -15.39
C SER A 117 -5.14 -14.36 -14.45
N HIS A 118 -6.32 -14.63 -15.00
CA HIS A 118 -7.61 -14.70 -14.31
C HIS A 118 -7.72 -16.00 -13.49
N PRO A 119 -8.11 -15.92 -12.22
CA PRO A 119 -8.93 -16.94 -11.58
C PRO A 119 -10.41 -16.51 -11.61
N ASP A 120 -11.33 -17.47 -11.61
CA ASP A 120 -12.74 -17.25 -11.27
C ASP A 120 -12.87 -16.64 -9.86
N ASN A 121 -14.01 -15.97 -9.56
CA ASN A 121 -14.29 -15.38 -8.24
C ASN A 121 -13.78 -16.29 -7.12
N THR A 122 -12.85 -15.80 -6.31
CA THR A 122 -12.30 -16.63 -5.24
C THR A 122 -13.33 -16.77 -4.10
N PRO A 123 -13.31 -17.85 -3.30
CA PRO A 123 -14.15 -17.97 -2.11
C PRO A 123 -14.02 -16.80 -1.10
N LEU A 124 -12.96 -16.01 -1.25
CA LEU A 124 -12.70 -14.81 -0.45
C LEU A 124 -13.57 -13.64 -0.90
N GLU A 125 -13.70 -13.45 -2.21
CA GLU A 125 -14.56 -12.42 -2.81
C GLU A 125 -16.02 -12.62 -2.45
N GLU A 126 -16.52 -13.86 -2.56
CA GLU A 126 -17.89 -14.18 -2.15
C GLU A 126 -18.16 -13.84 -0.67
N TYR A 127 -17.17 -14.11 0.20
CA TYR A 127 -17.27 -13.80 1.61
C TYR A 127 -17.24 -12.29 1.88
N PHE A 128 -16.37 -11.55 1.18
CA PHE A 128 -16.32 -10.09 1.26
C PHE A 128 -17.64 -9.46 0.84
N GLU A 129 -18.15 -9.86 -0.32
CA GLU A 129 -19.42 -9.35 -0.84
C GLU A 129 -20.59 -9.64 0.10
N GLN A 130 -20.63 -10.83 0.69
CA GLN A 130 -21.64 -11.17 1.70
C GLN A 130 -21.56 -10.23 2.90
N CYS A 131 -20.38 -10.02 3.47
CA CYS A 131 -20.23 -9.14 4.63
C CYS A 131 -20.56 -7.69 4.28
N PHE A 132 -20.17 -7.23 3.08
CA PHE A 132 -20.51 -5.91 2.58
C PHE A 132 -22.03 -5.71 2.45
N ILE A 133 -22.74 -6.69 1.87
CA ILE A 133 -24.22 -6.68 1.78
C ILE A 133 -24.85 -6.72 3.17
N GLU A 134 -24.28 -7.43 4.13
CA GLU A 134 -24.80 -7.49 5.50
C GLU A 134 -24.68 -6.14 6.23
N VAL A 135 -23.62 -5.34 5.98
CA VAL A 135 -23.44 -4.00 6.58
C VAL A 135 -24.23 -2.92 5.85
N TYR A 136 -24.10 -2.86 4.52
CA TYR A 136 -24.60 -1.75 3.70
C TYR A 136 -25.87 -2.08 2.92
N GLY A 137 -26.33 -3.33 2.95
CA GLY A 137 -27.47 -3.79 2.18
C GLY A 137 -27.16 -3.90 0.67
N ASN A 138 -28.13 -4.45 -0.06
CA ASN A 138 -28.08 -4.52 -1.53
C ASN A 138 -28.00 -3.14 -2.19
N ASP A 139 -28.51 -2.11 -1.51
CA ASP A 139 -28.42 -0.72 -1.98
C ASP A 139 -27.01 -0.17 -1.92
N GLY A 140 -26.18 -0.58 -0.95
CA GLY A 140 -24.76 -0.24 -0.95
C GLY A 140 -24.00 -1.04 -2.01
N TYR A 141 -24.30 -2.33 -2.12
CA TYR A 141 -23.61 -3.25 -3.04
C TYR A 141 -23.65 -2.79 -4.50
N LYS A 142 -24.70 -2.10 -4.96
CA LYS A 142 -24.77 -1.57 -6.33
C LYS A 142 -23.71 -0.50 -6.66
N TYR A 143 -23.04 0.06 -5.66
CA TYR A 143 -21.96 1.03 -5.81
C TYR A 143 -20.56 0.40 -5.73
N LEU A 144 -20.48 -0.90 -5.45
CA LEU A 144 -19.24 -1.65 -5.40
C LEU A 144 -18.88 -2.08 -6.82
N GLU A 145 -17.96 -1.36 -7.45
CA GLU A 145 -17.45 -1.71 -8.77
C GLU A 145 -16.38 -2.78 -8.64
N LYS A 146 -16.62 -3.95 -9.22
CA LYS A 146 -15.68 -5.08 -9.22
C LYS A 146 -14.65 -4.96 -10.34
N GLU A 147 -13.45 -5.47 -10.10
CA GLU A 147 -12.38 -5.61 -11.09
C GLU A 147 -12.09 -4.30 -11.83
N TYR A 148 -11.94 -3.21 -11.08
CA TYR A 148 -11.68 -1.89 -11.67
C TYR A 148 -10.29 -1.84 -12.31
N HIS A 149 -10.21 -1.40 -13.56
CA HIS A 149 -8.94 -1.30 -14.30
C HIS A 149 -8.49 0.15 -14.44
N PHE A 150 -7.19 0.39 -14.26
CA PHE A 150 -6.58 1.70 -14.53
C PHE A 150 -5.14 1.58 -15.03
N GLN A 151 -4.57 2.69 -15.47
CA GLN A 151 -3.16 2.80 -15.82
C GLN A 151 -2.39 3.38 -14.64
N ASP A 152 -1.32 2.70 -14.21
CA ASP A 152 -0.43 3.22 -13.18
C ASP A 152 0.38 4.43 -13.69
N ILE A 153 1.16 5.06 -12.81
CA ILE A 153 1.98 6.24 -13.16
C ILE A 153 3.06 5.96 -14.21
N LEU A 154 3.33 4.70 -14.54
CA LEU A 154 4.25 4.29 -15.61
C LEU A 154 3.50 3.85 -16.89
N GLY A 155 2.17 3.99 -16.91
CA GLY A 155 1.32 3.62 -18.04
C GLY A 155 0.97 2.13 -18.13
N SER A 156 1.30 1.33 -17.12
CA SER A 156 0.97 -0.10 -17.10
C SER A 156 -0.47 -0.33 -16.64
N ASN A 157 -1.17 -1.25 -17.29
CA ASN A 157 -2.52 -1.64 -16.87
C ASN A 157 -2.46 -2.45 -15.56
N VAL A 158 -3.30 -2.06 -14.60
CA VAL A 158 -3.43 -2.67 -13.29
C VAL A 158 -4.91 -2.81 -12.94
N SER A 159 -5.28 -3.90 -12.29
CA SER A 159 -6.62 -4.17 -11.78
C SER A 159 -6.69 -3.91 -10.28
N ILE A 160 -7.86 -3.55 -9.77
CA ILE A 160 -8.22 -3.40 -8.36
C ILE A 160 -9.42 -4.31 -8.11
N ASP A 161 -9.46 -5.01 -6.97
CA ASP A 161 -10.53 -5.97 -6.69
C ASP A 161 -11.88 -5.27 -6.59
N TYR A 162 -11.96 -4.18 -5.81
CA TYR A 162 -13.15 -3.34 -5.73
C TYR A 162 -12.86 -1.85 -5.64
N VAL A 163 -13.77 -1.04 -6.19
CA VAL A 163 -13.77 0.41 -6.05
C VAL A 163 -15.15 0.91 -5.62
N ILE A 164 -15.15 1.87 -4.70
CA ILE A 164 -16.32 2.68 -4.36
C ILE A 164 -16.00 4.13 -4.71
N GLU A 165 -16.79 4.72 -5.60
CA GLU A 165 -16.64 6.12 -5.99
C GLU A 165 -17.63 7.02 -5.21
N THR A 166 -17.10 8.04 -4.57
CA THR A 166 -17.88 9.13 -3.96
C THR A 166 -17.69 10.41 -4.76
N LYS A 167 -18.40 11.48 -4.38
CA LYS A 167 -18.26 12.79 -5.04
C LYS A 167 -16.85 13.38 -4.93
N ASP A 168 -16.14 13.06 -3.85
CA ASP A 168 -14.88 13.72 -3.49
C ASP A 168 -13.66 12.82 -3.75
N LYS A 169 -13.82 11.50 -3.60
CA LYS A 169 -12.71 10.53 -3.67
C LYS A 169 -13.17 9.12 -4.04
N LYS A 170 -12.22 8.32 -4.50
CA LYS A 170 -12.39 6.89 -4.76
C LYS A 170 -11.77 6.07 -3.65
N TYR A 171 -12.39 4.95 -3.31
CA TYR A 171 -11.91 4.01 -2.30
C TYR A 171 -11.62 2.70 -3.00
N ALA A 172 -10.34 2.33 -3.09
CA ALA A 172 -9.88 1.05 -3.61
C ALA A 172 -9.80 0.04 -2.46
N ILE A 173 -10.30 -1.16 -2.68
CA ILE A 173 -10.25 -2.26 -1.71
C ILE A 173 -9.54 -3.44 -2.37
N GLU A 174 -8.50 -3.95 -1.71
CA GLU A 174 -7.68 -5.06 -2.18
C GLU A 174 -7.71 -6.22 -1.18
N GLU A 175 -8.01 -7.41 -1.69
CA GLU A 175 -7.98 -8.65 -0.94
C GLU A 175 -6.57 -9.25 -0.96
N ASN A 176 -5.81 -8.98 0.10
CA ASN A 176 -4.42 -9.36 0.18
C ASN A 176 -4.22 -10.71 0.87
N GLY A 177 -4.14 -11.77 0.08
CA GLY A 177 -3.67 -13.08 0.57
C GLY A 177 -2.21 -13.05 1.04
N VAL A 178 -1.94 -13.52 2.27
CA VAL A 178 -0.58 -13.51 2.90
C VAL A 178 0.49 -14.07 1.96
N LYS A 179 0.24 -15.24 1.36
CA LYS A 179 1.20 -15.90 0.46
C LYS A 179 1.59 -15.06 -0.77
N TYR A 180 0.71 -14.18 -1.22
CA TYR A 180 0.85 -13.42 -2.47
C TYR A 180 1.22 -11.95 -2.24
N HIS A 181 1.07 -11.46 -1.02
CA HIS A 181 1.24 -10.03 -0.71
C HIS A 181 2.13 -9.72 0.48
N HIS A 182 2.52 -10.72 1.28
CA HIS A 182 3.38 -10.49 2.43
C HIS A 182 4.80 -10.08 1.97
N PRO A 183 5.35 -8.93 2.43
CA PRO A 183 6.64 -8.41 1.97
C PRO A 183 7.79 -9.41 2.13
N GLN A 184 7.86 -10.12 3.26
CA GLN A 184 8.86 -11.18 3.47
C GLN A 184 8.75 -12.33 2.45
N LEU A 185 7.54 -12.77 2.10
CA LEU A 185 7.32 -13.97 1.26
C LEU A 185 7.53 -13.72 -0.24
N ILE A 186 7.23 -12.52 -0.72
CA ILE A 186 7.22 -12.22 -2.15
C ILE A 186 8.52 -11.62 -2.68
N GLY A 187 9.39 -11.16 -1.78
CA GLY A 187 10.64 -10.51 -2.10
C GLY A 187 10.50 -9.06 -2.59
N VAL A 188 11.65 -8.38 -2.70
CA VAL A 188 11.73 -6.93 -2.92
C VAL A 188 11.06 -6.48 -4.22
N ASP A 189 11.26 -7.18 -5.33
CA ASP A 189 10.79 -6.72 -6.64
C ASP A 189 9.26 -6.74 -6.75
N ARG A 190 8.63 -7.82 -6.29
CA ARG A 190 7.16 -7.92 -6.24
C ARG A 190 6.58 -6.92 -5.25
N TYR A 191 7.26 -6.70 -4.13
CA TYR A 191 6.82 -5.73 -3.14
C TYR A 191 6.88 -4.29 -3.67
N LYS A 192 7.96 -3.89 -4.36
CA LYS A 192 8.07 -2.58 -5.02
C LYS A 192 6.97 -2.37 -6.07
N GLN A 193 6.54 -3.42 -6.77
CA GLN A 193 5.40 -3.34 -7.70
C GLN A 193 4.07 -3.08 -6.98
N GLN A 194 3.84 -3.69 -5.82
CA GLN A 194 2.65 -3.41 -5.00
C GLN A 194 2.65 -1.97 -4.49
N LEU A 195 3.83 -1.44 -4.14
CA LEU A 195 3.99 -0.03 -3.76
C LEU A 195 3.79 0.92 -4.95
N LEU A 196 4.26 0.56 -6.15
CA LEU A 196 4.00 1.35 -7.37
C LEU A 196 2.49 1.46 -7.65
N LYS A 197 1.76 0.34 -7.61
CA LYS A 197 0.30 0.33 -7.76
C LYS A 197 -0.36 1.25 -6.73
N GLN A 198 0.00 1.11 -5.46
CA GLN A 198 -0.53 1.94 -4.36
C GLN A 198 -0.23 3.43 -4.55
N ASN A 199 1.02 3.80 -4.82
CA ASN A 199 1.40 5.20 -4.98
C ASN A 199 0.72 5.81 -6.22
N SER A 200 0.44 5.00 -7.26
CA SER A 200 -0.35 5.44 -8.40
C SER A 200 -1.80 5.74 -8.04
N LEU A 201 -2.42 4.87 -7.24
CA LEU A 201 -3.77 5.10 -6.72
C LEU A 201 -3.85 6.41 -5.93
N VAL A 202 -2.90 6.65 -5.04
CA VAL A 202 -2.84 7.88 -4.24
C VAL A 202 -2.67 9.11 -5.15
N LYS A 203 -1.79 9.06 -6.16
CA LYS A 203 -1.63 10.14 -7.15
C LYS A 203 -2.93 10.44 -7.92
N PHE A 204 -3.75 9.43 -8.16
CA PHE A 204 -5.05 9.57 -8.82
C PHE A 204 -6.23 9.76 -7.86
N ASN A 205 -5.96 10.24 -6.63
CA ASN A 205 -6.96 10.58 -5.62
C ASN A 205 -7.83 9.40 -5.14
N PHE A 206 -7.22 8.20 -5.08
CA PHE A 206 -7.79 7.05 -4.40
C PHE A 206 -7.23 6.93 -2.98
N VAL A 207 -8.10 6.53 -2.05
CA VAL A 207 -7.71 5.95 -0.77
C VAL A 207 -7.71 4.43 -0.94
N ILE A 208 -6.62 3.74 -0.61
CA ILE A 208 -6.50 2.29 -0.77
C ILE A 208 -6.50 1.57 0.58
N PHE A 209 -7.41 0.62 0.72
CA PHE A 209 -7.49 -0.33 1.83
C PHE A 209 -7.00 -1.70 1.38
N ARG A 210 -6.16 -2.32 2.21
CA ARG A 210 -5.68 -3.70 2.03
C ARG A 210 -6.24 -4.56 3.13
N TRP A 211 -6.99 -5.60 2.81
CA TRP A 211 -7.53 -6.53 3.79
C TRP A 211 -6.84 -7.86 3.69
N SER A 212 -6.19 -8.27 4.78
CA SER A 212 -5.51 -9.55 4.80
C SER A 212 -6.54 -10.69 4.83
N THR A 213 -6.23 -11.81 4.19
CA THR A 213 -7.05 -13.03 4.28
C THR A 213 -7.27 -13.52 5.71
N ASP A 214 -6.35 -13.23 6.62
CA ASP A 214 -6.48 -13.62 8.03
C ASP A 214 -7.40 -12.67 8.79
N HIS A 215 -7.44 -11.40 8.39
CA HIS A 215 -8.37 -10.39 8.89
C HIS A 215 -9.81 -10.69 8.48
N LEU A 216 -10.00 -11.22 7.27
CA LEU A 216 -11.30 -11.66 6.74
C LEU A 216 -11.88 -12.90 7.45
N ARG A 217 -11.11 -13.61 8.29
CA ARG A 217 -11.64 -14.79 9.01
C ARG A 217 -12.51 -14.45 10.21
N PHE A 218 -12.48 -13.20 10.68
CA PHE A 218 -13.19 -12.77 11.88
C PHE A 218 -14.28 -11.76 11.55
N LYS A 219 -15.51 -12.28 11.41
CA LYS A 219 -16.70 -11.51 11.00
C LYS A 219 -16.92 -10.21 11.78
N GLU A 220 -16.70 -10.25 13.10
CA GLU A 220 -16.89 -9.08 13.97
C GLU A 220 -15.90 -7.95 13.64
N LYS A 221 -14.64 -8.29 13.34
CA LYS A 221 -13.63 -7.30 12.98
C LYS A 221 -13.86 -6.73 11.58
N MET A 222 -14.37 -7.57 10.67
CA MET A 222 -14.71 -7.14 9.33
C MET A 222 -15.87 -6.13 9.32
N TYR A 223 -16.87 -6.27 10.19
CA TYR A 223 -17.96 -5.30 10.29
C TYR A 223 -17.53 -3.94 10.83
N ASP A 224 -16.53 -3.90 11.71
CA ASP A 224 -16.00 -2.64 12.22
C ASP A 224 -15.14 -1.91 11.16
N ASP A 225 -14.54 -2.66 10.23
CA ASP A 225 -13.62 -2.12 9.22
C ASP A 225 -14.25 -1.87 7.83
N ILE A 226 -15.40 -2.52 7.51
CA ILE A 226 -16.26 -2.26 6.35
C ILE A 226 -17.04 -0.97 6.55
#